data_AF-A0A964ACN2-F1
#
_entry.id   AF-A0A964ACN2-F1
#
_cell.length_a   1.000
_cell.length_b   1.000
_cell.length_c   1.000
_cell.angle_alpha   90.00
_cell.angle_beta   90.00
_cell.angle_gamma   90.00
#
_symmetry.space_group_name_H-M   'P 1'
#
loop_
_entity.id
_entity.type
_entity.pdbx_description
1 polymer ?
#
loop_
_entity_poly.entity_id
_entity_poly.type
_entity_poly.pdbx_seq_one_letter_code
_entity_poly.pdbx_strand_id
1 'polypeptide(L)'
;MTARHAVVLLAVCAWACDSGANTLGGSLSTFHDLGFATVRARLYSSELAMEYVRENQEVALRVSLRRSAVEPESGLVADLATQGDVTGSTQRTPLPPLTAGTLRLARFEAREGASVRGHFDARFEAGLTEVGLHGDFDMPLTIVHSPGSSP
;
A
#
# COMPACT_ATOMS: atom_id res chain seq x y z
N MET A 1 16.67 -54.73 24.54
CA MET A 1 16.54 -53.49 25.34
C MET A 1 17.45 -52.45 24.70
N THR A 2 16.86 -51.57 23.87
CA THR A 2 16.80 -50.09 24.04
C THR A 2 18.17 -49.40 23.82
N ALA A 3 18.37 -48.40 22.96
CA ALA A 3 17.48 -47.29 22.63
C ALA A 3 17.78 -46.69 21.24
N ARG A 4 16.73 -46.26 20.56
CA ARG A 4 16.76 -45.43 19.34
C ARG A 4 16.99 -43.97 19.77
N HIS A 5 18.03 -43.32 19.25
CA HIS A 5 18.22 -41.88 19.40
C HIS A 5 17.52 -41.16 18.25
N ALA A 6 16.34 -40.61 18.54
CA ALA A 6 15.66 -39.67 17.66
C ALA A 6 16.30 -38.29 17.85
N VAL A 7 16.96 -37.77 16.81
CA VAL A 7 17.39 -36.38 16.77
C VAL A 7 16.20 -35.55 16.31
N VAL A 8 15.59 -34.85 17.25
CA VAL A 8 14.56 -33.83 17.03
C VAL A 8 15.27 -32.58 16.51
N LEU A 9 15.10 -32.27 15.24
CA LEU A 9 15.54 -31.01 14.66
C LEU A 9 14.56 -29.90 15.08
N LEU A 10 15.07 -29.04 15.96
CA LEU A 10 14.40 -27.88 16.53
C LEU A 10 13.90 -26.90 15.46
N ALA A 11 12.73 -26.35 15.75
CA ALA A 11 12.05 -25.28 15.05
C ALA A 11 12.95 -24.06 14.79
N VAL A 12 12.84 -23.52 13.57
CA VAL A 12 13.54 -22.31 13.13
C VAL A 12 12.53 -21.20 12.84
N CYS A 13 12.74 -20.11 13.58
CA CYS A 13 12.38 -18.72 13.32
C CYS A 13 10.91 -18.27 13.41
N ALA A 14 10.63 -17.75 14.60
CA ALA A 14 9.70 -16.66 14.85
C ALA A 14 9.94 -15.47 13.90
N TRP A 15 8.89 -15.10 13.16
CA TRP A 15 8.69 -13.73 12.68
C TRP A 15 7.36 -13.26 13.28
N ALA A 16 7.38 -12.87 14.54
CA ALA A 16 6.36 -11.97 15.07
C ALA A 16 6.72 -10.56 14.56
N CYS A 17 6.36 -10.27 13.31
CA CYS A 17 6.31 -8.90 12.83
C CYS A 17 5.17 -8.20 13.55
N ASP A 18 5.49 -7.46 14.59
CA ASP A 18 4.68 -6.33 15.05
C ASP A 18 4.76 -5.24 13.97
N SER A 19 4.11 -5.50 12.82
CA SER A 19 3.91 -4.48 11.79
C SER A 19 2.81 -3.58 12.31
N GLY A 20 3.08 -2.28 12.46
CA GLY A 20 2.03 -1.28 12.66
C GLY A 20 0.88 -1.60 11.71
N ALA A 21 -0.31 -1.82 12.26
CA ALA A 21 -1.40 -2.48 11.53
C ALA A 21 -1.71 -1.67 10.28
N ASN A 22 -1.42 -2.23 9.10
CA ASN A 22 -1.91 -1.67 7.85
C ASN A 22 -3.44 -1.70 7.93
N THR A 23 -4.08 -0.56 7.66
CA THR A 23 -5.55 -0.44 7.73
C THR A 23 -6.09 0.08 6.42
N LEU A 24 -7.33 -0.30 6.14
CA LEU A 24 -8.13 0.29 5.08
C LEU A 24 -9.57 0.33 5.55
N GLY A 25 -10.19 1.51 5.51
CA GLY A 25 -11.55 1.71 5.99
C GLY A 25 -12.18 2.97 5.41
N GLY A 26 -13.48 3.14 5.65
CA GLY A 26 -14.26 4.29 5.17
C GLY A 26 -15.61 3.87 4.62
N SER A 27 -16.48 4.84 4.34
CA SER A 27 -17.82 4.53 3.83
C SER A 27 -17.79 3.85 2.46
N LEU A 28 -16.74 4.06 1.67
CA LEU A 28 -16.56 3.39 0.38
C LEU A 28 -16.48 1.86 0.52
N SER A 29 -15.91 1.34 1.62
CA SER A 29 -15.81 -0.12 1.85
C SER A 29 -17.16 -0.79 2.14
N THR A 30 -18.24 -0.01 2.32
CA THR A 30 -19.60 -0.54 2.44
C THR A 30 -20.18 -0.93 1.08
N PHE A 31 -19.70 -0.28 0.01
CA PHE A 31 -20.17 -0.49 -1.36
C PHE A 31 -19.17 -1.29 -2.21
N HIS A 32 -17.90 -1.26 -1.82
CA HIS A 32 -16.79 -1.90 -2.49
C HIS A 32 -16.12 -2.90 -1.55
N ASP A 33 -15.99 -4.15 -1.99
CA ASP A 33 -15.16 -5.13 -1.28
C ASP A 33 -13.69 -4.72 -1.41
N LEU A 34 -13.17 -3.99 -0.43
CA LEU A 34 -11.79 -3.53 -0.38
C LEU A 34 -10.92 -4.39 0.54
N GLY A 35 -11.33 -5.64 0.80
CA GLY A 35 -10.55 -6.57 1.59
C GLY A 35 -9.15 -6.78 0.98
N PHE A 36 -8.12 -6.74 1.83
CA PHE A 36 -6.73 -6.95 1.44
C PHE A 36 -6.04 -7.88 2.44
N ALA A 37 -5.03 -8.59 1.97
CA ALA A 37 -4.20 -9.49 2.77
C ALA A 37 -2.90 -8.82 3.21
N THR A 38 -2.34 -7.95 2.35
CA THR A 38 -1.07 -7.26 2.62
C THR A 38 -1.02 -5.91 1.92
N VAL A 39 -0.10 -5.06 2.37
CA VAL A 39 0.22 -3.78 1.72
C VAL A 39 1.68 -3.80 1.30
N ARG A 40 1.96 -3.29 0.11
CA ARG A 40 3.34 -3.12 -0.38
C ARG A 40 3.57 -1.68 -0.83
N ALA A 41 4.74 -1.15 -0.49
CA ALA A 41 5.21 0.13 -1.01
C ALA A 41 6.20 -0.11 -2.13
N ARG A 42 6.02 0.57 -3.27
CA ARG A 42 6.87 0.45 -4.45
C ARG A 42 7.32 1.81 -4.94
N LEU A 43 8.63 2.01 -5.04
CA LEU A 43 9.22 3.21 -5.61
C LEU A 43 9.63 2.95 -7.05
N TYR A 44 8.89 3.53 -7.98
CA TYR A 44 9.22 3.57 -9.40
C TYR A 44 10.03 4.84 -9.71
N SER A 45 10.54 4.93 -10.94
CA SER A 45 11.14 6.17 -11.43
C SER A 45 10.11 7.32 -11.50
N SER A 46 8.85 7.02 -11.81
CA SER A 46 7.78 8.01 -12.01
C SER A 46 6.93 8.30 -10.77
N GLU A 47 6.84 7.35 -9.83
CA GLU A 47 5.87 7.43 -8.73
C GLU A 47 6.29 6.59 -7.51
N LEU A 48 5.80 6.98 -6.34
CA LEU A 48 5.69 6.12 -5.17
C LEU A 48 4.27 5.54 -5.14
N ALA A 49 4.12 4.24 -4.98
CA ALA A 49 2.82 3.57 -4.90
C ALA A 49 2.69 2.74 -3.63
N MET A 50 1.54 2.84 -2.97
CA MET A 50 1.10 1.94 -1.90
C MET A 50 -0.02 1.09 -2.46
N GLU A 51 0.18 -0.22 -2.49
CA GLU A 51 -0.76 -1.17 -3.09
C GLU A 51 -1.29 -2.10 -2.01
N TYR A 52 -2.62 -2.08 -1.84
CA TYR A 52 -3.35 -3.00 -0.99
C TYR A 52 -3.71 -4.23 -1.84
N VAL A 53 -3.14 -5.36 -1.48
CA VAL A 53 -3.12 -6.58 -2.30
C VAL A 53 -3.93 -7.67 -1.62
N ARG A 54 -4.81 -8.32 -2.40
CA ARG A 54 -5.62 -9.47 -1.97
C ARG A 54 -4.79 -10.75 -1.87
N GLU A 55 -5.38 -11.80 -1.29
CA GLU A 55 -4.75 -13.12 -1.20
C GLU A 55 -4.37 -13.68 -2.58
N ASN A 56 -5.21 -13.44 -3.60
CA ASN A 56 -4.97 -13.86 -4.99
C ASN A 56 -3.93 -13.00 -5.75
N GLN A 57 -3.20 -12.11 -5.06
CA GLN A 57 -2.20 -11.18 -5.61
C GLN A 57 -2.76 -10.05 -6.50
N GLU A 58 -4.07 -9.89 -6.56
CA GLU A 58 -4.71 -8.74 -7.21
C GLU A 58 -4.57 -7.48 -6.37
N VAL A 59 -4.30 -6.34 -7.01
CA VAL A 59 -4.28 -5.03 -6.33
C VAL A 59 -5.73 -4.55 -6.19
N ALA A 60 -6.25 -4.58 -4.97
CA ALA A 60 -7.59 -4.08 -4.65
C ALA A 60 -7.66 -2.55 -4.72
N LEU A 61 -6.63 -1.91 -4.18
CA LEU A 61 -6.49 -0.46 -4.11
C LEU A 61 -5.03 -0.08 -4.32
N ARG A 62 -4.80 1.01 -5.03
CA ARG A 62 -3.52 1.64 -5.21
C ARG A 62 -3.62 3.13 -4.96
N VAL A 63 -2.85 3.61 -3.99
CA VAL A 63 -2.59 5.03 -3.78
C VAL A 63 -1.26 5.34 -4.44
N SER A 64 -1.18 6.36 -5.28
CA SER A 64 0.08 6.76 -5.92
C SER A 64 0.38 8.24 -5.74
N LEU A 65 1.68 8.55 -5.70
CA LEU A 65 2.23 9.89 -5.62
C LEU A 65 3.21 10.08 -6.79
N ARG A 66 2.94 11.04 -7.67
CA ARG A 66 3.73 11.30 -8.87
C ARG A 66 4.99 12.08 -8.51
N ARG A 67 6.15 11.50 -8.80
CA ARG A 67 7.45 12.12 -8.50
C ARG A 67 7.77 13.34 -9.35
N SER A 68 7.14 13.44 -10.53
CA SER A 68 7.22 14.65 -11.36
C SER A 68 6.47 15.84 -10.77
N ALA A 69 5.52 15.61 -9.85
CA ALA A 69 4.76 16.67 -9.17
C ALA A 69 5.39 17.03 -7.82
N VAL A 70 5.87 16.03 -7.07
CA VAL A 70 6.51 16.22 -5.77
C VAL A 70 7.42 15.04 -5.43
N GLU A 71 8.61 15.33 -4.90
CA GLU A 71 9.54 14.28 -4.48
C GLU A 71 9.13 13.74 -3.10
N PRO A 72 9.05 12.40 -2.89
CA PRO A 72 8.68 11.84 -1.61
C PRO A 72 9.75 12.08 -0.54
N GLU A 73 9.34 12.56 0.63
CA GLU A 73 10.22 12.73 1.79
C GLU A 73 9.47 12.52 3.11
N SER A 74 10.21 12.33 4.20
CA SER A 74 9.62 12.22 5.53
C SER A 74 8.99 13.55 5.94
N GLY A 75 7.76 13.52 6.45
CA GLY A 75 6.97 14.71 6.79
C GLY A 75 6.14 15.27 5.65
N LEU A 76 6.23 14.70 4.43
CA LEU A 76 5.46 15.17 3.28
C LEU A 76 3.95 15.08 3.55
N VAL A 77 3.23 16.14 3.16
CA VAL A 77 1.78 16.16 3.03
C VAL A 77 1.46 16.56 1.59
N ALA A 78 0.90 15.63 0.81
CA ALA A 78 0.60 15.82 -0.61
C ALA A 78 -0.90 15.74 -0.88
N ASP A 79 -1.38 16.54 -1.83
CA ASP A 79 -2.74 16.48 -2.34
C ASP A 79 -2.81 15.42 -3.45
N LEU A 80 -3.56 14.35 -3.22
CA LEU A 80 -3.69 13.24 -4.15
C LEU A 80 -4.48 13.61 -5.41
N ALA A 81 -5.38 14.60 -5.35
CA ALA A 81 -6.16 15.01 -6.52
C ALA A 81 -5.29 15.72 -7.57
N THR A 82 -4.19 16.35 -7.15
CA THR A 82 -3.30 17.11 -8.04
C THR A 82 -1.92 16.49 -8.22
N GLN A 83 -1.43 15.76 -7.22
CA GLN A 83 -0.06 15.21 -7.18
C GLN A 83 -0.02 13.69 -7.23
N GLY A 84 -1.16 13.01 -7.20
CA GLY A 84 -1.24 11.57 -7.05
C GLY A 84 -2.43 10.95 -7.76
N ASP A 85 -2.89 9.82 -7.22
CA ASP A 85 -4.18 9.22 -7.53
C ASP A 85 -4.57 8.20 -6.45
N VAL A 86 -5.86 7.82 -6.42
CA VAL A 86 -6.35 6.64 -5.71
C VAL A 86 -7.21 5.82 -6.66
N THR A 87 -6.67 4.69 -7.07
CA THR A 87 -7.30 3.80 -8.04
C THR A 87 -7.57 2.43 -7.43
N GLY A 88 -8.54 1.70 -7.97
CA GLY A 88 -8.88 0.39 -7.49
C GLY A 88 -9.99 -0.24 -8.31
N SER A 89 -10.19 -1.53 -8.10
CA SER A 89 -11.28 -2.28 -8.72
C SER A 89 -11.82 -3.30 -7.75
N THR A 90 -13.14 -3.39 -7.70
CA THR A 90 -13.84 -4.43 -6.94
C THR A 90 -14.75 -5.19 -7.89
N GLN A 91 -14.46 -6.47 -8.10
CA GLN A 91 -15.31 -7.34 -8.93
C GLN A 91 -15.61 -6.73 -10.31
N ARG A 92 -14.60 -6.10 -10.93
CA ARG A 92 -14.68 -5.40 -12.24
C ARG A 92 -15.40 -4.05 -12.25
N THR A 93 -15.77 -3.52 -11.09
CA THR A 93 -16.27 -2.14 -10.97
C THR A 93 -15.13 -1.24 -10.52
N PRO A 94 -14.73 -0.22 -11.32
CA PRO A 94 -13.73 0.74 -10.90
C PRO A 94 -14.23 1.56 -9.71
N LEU A 95 -13.31 2.11 -8.93
CA LEU A 95 -13.68 3.12 -7.94
C LEU A 95 -14.29 4.35 -8.62
N PRO A 96 -15.21 5.06 -7.94
CA PRO A 96 -15.69 6.33 -8.45
C PRO A 96 -14.54 7.36 -8.58
N PRO A 97 -14.75 8.47 -9.29
CA PRO A 97 -13.71 9.51 -9.43
C PRO A 97 -13.31 10.11 -8.08
N LEU A 98 -12.00 10.31 -7.89
CA LEU A 98 -11.44 11.02 -6.74
C LEU A 98 -11.80 12.51 -6.82
N THR A 99 -12.41 13.06 -5.76
CA THR A 99 -12.73 14.50 -5.65
C THR A 99 -11.72 15.26 -4.81
N ALA A 100 -11.20 14.62 -3.77
CA ALA A 100 -10.17 15.16 -2.89
C ALA A 100 -9.38 14.03 -2.25
N GLY A 101 -8.10 14.26 -1.95
CA GLY A 101 -7.36 13.32 -1.12
C GLY A 101 -6.08 13.91 -0.57
N THR A 102 -5.60 13.36 0.53
CA THR A 102 -4.34 13.74 1.16
C THR A 102 -3.53 12.50 1.46
N LEU A 103 -2.25 12.52 1.11
CA LEU A 103 -1.26 11.54 1.53
C LEU A 103 -0.28 12.20 2.50
N ARG A 104 -0.08 11.59 3.67
CA ARG A 104 0.91 12.00 4.66
C ARG A 104 1.97 10.92 4.78
N LEU A 105 3.23 11.25 4.49
CA LEU A 105 4.36 10.36 4.73
C LEU A 105 5.00 10.73 6.06
N ALA A 106 4.75 9.93 7.09
CA ALA A 106 5.42 10.10 8.38
C ALA A 106 6.89 9.68 8.30
N ARG A 107 7.20 8.66 7.49
CA ARG A 107 8.56 8.16 7.27
C ARG A 107 8.73 7.73 5.82
N PHE A 108 9.83 8.16 5.23
CA PHE A 108 10.26 7.74 3.90
C PHE A 108 11.79 7.82 3.79
N GLU A 109 12.37 6.79 3.18
CA GLU A 109 13.77 6.75 2.74
C GLU A 109 13.80 6.00 1.40
N ALA A 110 14.36 6.60 0.36
CA ALA A 110 14.45 6.02 -0.99
C ALA A 110 15.52 4.91 -1.07
N ARG A 111 15.36 3.86 -0.26
CA ARG A 111 16.30 2.74 -0.15
C ARG A 111 15.53 1.43 -0.06
N GLU A 112 16.02 0.41 -0.76
CA GLU A 112 15.45 -0.94 -0.71
C GLU A 112 15.32 -1.44 0.74
N GLY A 113 14.14 -1.96 1.08
CA GLY A 113 13.82 -2.50 2.40
C GLY A 113 13.63 -1.45 3.50
N ALA A 114 13.79 -0.15 3.22
CA ALA A 114 13.51 0.88 4.22
C ALA A 114 12.02 0.95 4.55
N SER A 115 11.68 1.21 5.81
CA SER A 115 10.28 1.37 6.23
C SER A 115 9.71 2.67 5.65
N VAL A 116 8.57 2.55 4.97
CA VAL A 116 7.72 3.67 4.60
C VAL A 116 6.51 3.63 5.51
N ARG A 117 6.18 4.77 6.11
CA ARG A 117 5.05 4.88 7.02
C ARG A 117 4.24 6.13 6.70
N GLY A 118 2.93 5.99 6.74
CA GLY A 118 2.05 7.10 6.44
C GLY A 118 0.59 6.76 6.55
N HIS A 119 -0.21 7.71 6.08
CA HIS A 119 -1.65 7.68 6.11
C HIS A 119 -2.18 8.38 4.87
N PHE A 120 -3.32 7.92 4.35
CA PHE A 120 -4.08 8.68 3.36
C PHE A 120 -5.55 8.81 3.76
N ASP A 121 -6.17 9.89 3.32
CA ASP A 121 -7.62 10.13 3.35
C ASP A 121 -8.06 10.58 1.96
N ALA A 122 -9.12 10.00 1.42
CA ALA A 122 -9.60 10.22 0.07
C ALA A 122 -11.12 10.26 0.04
N ARG A 123 -11.67 11.12 -0.83
CA ARG A 123 -13.10 11.28 -1.07
C ARG A 123 -13.40 11.06 -2.54
N PHE A 124 -14.54 10.42 -2.79
CA PHE A 124 -14.96 10.03 -4.13
C PHE A 124 -16.41 10.45 -4.38
N GLU A 125 -16.70 10.77 -5.63
CA GLU A 125 -18.05 11.13 -6.08
C GLU A 125 -18.89 9.87 -6.29
N ALA A 126 -19.88 9.63 -5.43
CA ALA A 126 -20.82 8.50 -5.53
C ALA A 126 -22.25 9.03 -5.74
N GLY A 127 -22.56 9.38 -7.00
CA GLY A 127 -23.85 9.93 -7.37
C GLY A 127 -24.08 11.31 -6.76
N LEU A 128 -25.03 11.44 -5.83
CA LEU A 128 -25.34 12.70 -5.13
C LEU A 128 -24.63 12.83 -3.77
N THR A 129 -23.76 11.88 -3.44
CA THR A 129 -23.08 11.81 -2.13
C THR A 129 -21.57 11.67 -2.30
N GLU A 130 -20.83 12.11 -1.30
CA GLU A 130 -19.40 11.79 -1.17
C GLU A 130 -19.21 10.59 -0.25
N VAL A 131 -18.31 9.70 -0.66
CA VAL A 131 -17.87 8.56 0.15
C VAL A 131 -16.38 8.67 0.41
N GLY A 132 -15.96 8.22 1.59
CA GLY A 132 -14.58 8.33 2.07
C GLY A 132 -13.86 6.99 2.09
N LEU A 133 -12.55 7.05 1.91
CA LEU A 133 -11.61 5.96 2.11
C LEU A 133 -10.37 6.50 2.81
N HIS A 134 -9.89 5.81 3.83
CA HIS A 134 -8.65 6.13 4.51
C HIS A 134 -7.89 4.86 4.83
N GLY A 135 -6.59 5.00 5.05
CA GLY A 135 -5.76 3.87 5.44
C GLY A 135 -4.42 4.30 6.00
N ASP A 136 -3.96 3.56 7.00
CA ASP A 136 -2.60 3.63 7.52
C ASP A 136 -1.75 2.55 6.86
N PHE A 137 -0.47 2.85 6.67
CA PHE A 137 0.48 1.90 6.15
C PHE A 137 1.82 1.99 6.89
N ASP A 138 2.41 0.82 7.17
CA ASP A 138 3.78 0.65 7.66
C ASP A 138 4.34 -0.66 7.09
N MET A 139 5.24 -0.54 6.11
CA MET A 139 5.75 -1.66 5.35
C MET A 139 7.12 -1.33 4.73
N PRO A 140 7.93 -2.34 4.38
CA PRO A 140 9.17 -2.11 3.65
C PRO A 140 8.92 -1.59 2.23
N LEU A 141 9.84 -0.75 1.76
CA LEU A 141 9.88 -0.22 0.39
C LEU A 141 10.60 -1.17 -0.55
N THR A 142 9.98 -1.45 -1.69
CA THR A 142 10.64 -2.09 -2.83
C THR A 142 10.94 -1.05 -3.91
N ILE A 143 12.18 -0.94 -4.34
CA ILE A 143 12.58 -0.15 -5.50
C ILE A 143 12.32 -0.96 -6.75
N VAL A 144 11.55 -0.39 -7.68
CA VAL A 144 11.26 -1.01 -8.96
C VAL A 144 12.13 -0.36 -10.02
N HIS A 145 13.12 -1.11 -10.47
CA HIS A 145 13.88 -0.76 -11.66
C HIS A 145 13.05 -1.13 -12.89
N SER A 146 12.94 -0.21 -13.86
CA SER A 146 12.48 -0.61 -15.20
C SER A 146 13.43 -1.70 -15.71
N PRO A 147 12.92 -2.83 -16.26
CA PRO A 147 13.78 -3.74 -16.98
C PRO A 147 14.43 -2.93 -18.10
N GLY A 148 15.75 -2.81 -18.06
CA GLY A 148 16.49 -2.04 -19.04
C GLY A 148 16.13 -2.54 -20.44
N SER A 149 15.84 -1.61 -21.34
CA SER A 149 16.10 -1.83 -22.77
C SER A 149 17.51 -2.38 -22.86
N SER A 150 17.66 -3.66 -23.22
CA SER A 150 18.98 -4.19 -23.58
C SER A 150 19.59 -3.26 -24.63
N PRO A 151 20.89 -2.93 -24.53
CA PRO A 151 21.57 -2.16 -25.57
C PRO A 151 21.55 -2.89 -26.92
#